data_AF-A0A534MXF9-F1
#
_entry.id   AF-A0A534MXF9-F1
#
_cell.length_a   1.000
_cell.length_b   1.000
_cell.length_c   1.000
_cell.angle_alpha   90.00
_cell.angle_beta   90.00
_cell.angle_gamma   90.00
#
_symmetry.space_group_name_H-M   'P 1'
#
loop_
_entity.id
_entity.type
_entity.pdbx_description
1 polymer ?
#
loop_
_entity_poly.entity_id
_entity_poly.type
_entity_poly.pdbx_seq_one_letter_code
_entity_poly.pdbx_strand_id
1 'polypeptide(L)' 'MRLTTIALVVSDAKKSAKWYQEKLGFEIRDHQGHWITVAPKRENMAFHLCEGFYPLEPGNTGIS' A
#
# COMPACT_ATOMS: atom_id res chain seq x y z
N MET A 1 1.36 15.09 12.33
CA MET A 1 2.47 14.80 11.41
C MET A 1 1.88 14.59 10.03
N ARG A 2 2.25 15.39 9.03
CA ARG A 2 1.71 15.24 7.66
C ARG A 2 2.59 14.22 6.94
N LEU A 3 2.09 12.99 6.77
CA LEU A 3 2.78 11.96 6.01
C LEU A 3 2.71 12.30 4.53
N THR A 4 3.85 12.28 3.84
CA THR A 4 3.87 12.29 2.38
C THR A 4 3.41 10.92 1.91
N THR A 5 2.25 10.85 1.27
CA THR A 5 1.66 9.60 0.79
C THR A 5 1.83 9.47 -0.72
N ILE A 6 2.38 8.34 -1.17
CA ILE A 6 2.47 7.98 -2.60
C ILE A 6 1.41 6.93 -2.87
N ALA A 7 0.58 7.13 -3.90
CA ALA A 7 -0.42 6.15 -4.30
C ALA A 7 0.23 5.01 -5.09
N LEU A 8 -0.07 3.76 -4.71
CA LEU A 8 0.25 2.54 -5.43
C LEU A 8 -1.05 1.87 -5.81
N VAL A 9 -1.30 1.65 -7.10
CA VAL A 9 -2.46 0.88 -7.53
C VAL A 9 -2.16 -0.59 -7.33
N VAL A 10 -3.03 -1.29 -6.61
CA VAL A 10 -2.88 -2.70 -6.28
C VAL A 10 -4.16 -3.48 -6.57
N SER A 11 -4.00 -4.77 -6.79
CA SER A 11 -5.10 -5.71 -7.03
C SER A 11 -6.04 -5.88 -5.83
N ASP A 12 -5.49 -5.90 -4.61
CA ASP A 12 -6.21 -6.06 -3.35
C ASP A 12 -5.39 -5.40 -2.23
N ALA A 13 -5.88 -4.30 -1.67
CA ALA A 13 -5.18 -3.48 -0.71
C ALA A 13 -4.95 -4.21 0.62
N LYS A 14 -5.86 -5.08 1.04
CA LYS A 14 -5.72 -5.85 2.30
C LYS A 14 -4.68 -6.94 2.16
N LYS A 15 -4.71 -7.72 1.07
CA LYS A 15 -3.69 -8.73 0.77
C LYS A 15 -2.34 -8.09 0.55
N SER A 16 -2.30 -6.97 -0.17
CA SER A 16 -1.06 -6.21 -0.40
C SER A 16 -0.49 -5.69 0.91
N ALA A 17 -1.30 -5.09 1.79
CA ALA A 17 -0.85 -4.62 3.09
C ALA A 17 -0.21 -5.76 3.91
N LYS A 18 -0.89 -6.91 3.98
CA LYS A 18 -0.35 -8.11 4.64
C LYS A 18 0.99 -8.55 4.03
N TRP A 19 1.10 -8.56 2.70
CA TRP A 19 2.36 -8.87 2.02
C TRP A 19 3.47 -7.87 2.39
N TYR A 20 3.20 -6.56 2.41
CA TYR A 20 4.17 -5.54 2.80
C TYR A 20 4.65 -5.72 4.25
N GLN A 21 3.75 -6.08 5.17
CA GLN A 21 4.13 -6.39 6.55
C GLN A 21 5.00 -7.65 6.62
N GLU A 22 4.57 -8.74 5.99
CA GLU A 22 5.22 -10.05 6.10
C GLU A 22 6.55 -10.14 5.35
N LYS A 23 6.66 -9.48 4.20
CA LYS A 23 7.83 -9.59 3.33
C LYS A 23 8.84 -8.46 3.53
N LEU A 24 8.37 -7.25 3.81
CA LEU A 24 9.22 -6.08 3.94
C LEU A 24 9.28 -5.52 5.37
N GLY A 25 8.50 -6.07 6.31
CA GLY A 25 8.49 -5.60 7.69
C GLY A 25 7.86 -4.22 7.86
N PHE A 26 7.07 -3.77 6.90
CA PHE A 26 6.37 -2.48 6.94
C PHE A 26 5.27 -2.49 8.01
N GLU A 27 4.80 -1.31 8.38
CA GLU A 27 3.70 -1.11 9.31
C GLU A 27 2.50 -0.50 8.60
N ILE A 28 1.30 -0.94 8.94
CA ILE A 28 0.06 -0.28 8.52
C ILE A 28 -0.06 1.00 9.35
N ARG A 29 -0.04 2.16 8.68
CA ARG A 29 -0.07 3.48 9.34
C ARG A 29 -1.48 4.07 9.40
N ASP A 30 -2.33 3.72 8.45
CA ASP A 30 -3.72 4.15 8.39
C ASP A 30 -4.56 3.05 7.75
N HIS A 31 -5.77 2.85 8.28
CA HIS A 31 -6.74 1.89 7.80
C HIS A 31 -8.15 2.41 8.07
N GLN A 32 -8.65 3.19 7.12
CA GLN A 32 -9.97 3.81 7.15
C GLN A 32 -10.74 3.49 5.88
N GLY A 33 -11.55 2.42 5.92
CA GLY A 33 -12.32 1.97 4.75
C GLY A 33 -11.39 1.48 3.63
N HIS A 34 -11.47 2.12 2.46
CA HIS A 34 -10.58 1.85 1.31
C HIS A 34 -9.19 2.50 1.47
N TRP A 35 -9.04 3.40 2.43
CA TRP A 35 -7.77 4.07 2.67
C TRP A 35 -6.88 3.18 3.53
N ILE A 36 -5.98 2.44 2.88
CA ILE A 36 -4.94 1.65 3.54
C ILE A 36 -3.59 2.27 3.22
N THR A 37 -2.76 2.52 4.23
CA THR A 37 -1.37 2.96 4.03
C THR A 37 -0.38 2.06 4.73
N VAL A 38 0.74 1.78 4.06
CA VAL A 38 1.88 1.02 4.60
C VAL A 38 3.15 1.85 4.54
N ALA A 39 4.05 1.69 5.50
CA ALA A 39 5.30 2.43 5.54
C ALA A 39 6.45 1.61 6.15
N PRO A 40 7.71 1.87 5.77
CA PRO A 40 8.85 1.44 6.55
C PRO A 40 8.77 1.97 8.00
N LYS A 41 9.38 1.25 8.93
CA LYS A 41 9.46 1.68 10.32
C LYS A 41 10.27 2.96 10.42
N ARG A 42 9.80 3.91 11.25
CA ARG A 42 10.48 5.19 11.57
C ARG A 42 10.63 6.18 10.41
N GLU A 43 10.15 5.85 9.22
CA GLU A 43 10.12 6.79 8.10
C GLU A 43 8.89 7.70 8.13
N ASN A 44 9.04 8.89 7.55
CA ASN A 44 7.98 9.91 7.43
C ASN A 44 7.36 9.94 6.02
N MET A 45 7.26 8.77 5.39
CA MET A 45 6.57 8.56 4.12
C MET A 45 5.71 7.29 4.22
N ALA A 46 4.62 7.26 3.47
CA ALA A 46 3.75 6.09 3.40
C ALA A 46 3.27 5.83 1.97
N PHE A 47 2.94 4.59 1.68
CA PHE A 47 2.33 4.17 0.43
C PHE A 47 0.84 3.94 0.67
N HIS A 48 -0.01 4.69 -0.02
CA HIS A 48 -1.43 4.42 -0.06
C HIS A 48 -1.71 3.33 -1.08
N LEU A 49 -2.35 2.24 -0.65
CA LEU A 49 -2.73 1.11 -1.49
C LEU A 49 -4.11 1.39 -2.10
N CYS A 50 -4.13 1.91 -3.33
CA CYS A 50 -5.35 2.21 -4.09
C CYS A 50 -5.86 0.96 -4.83
N GLU A 51 -7.16 0.69 -4.78
CA GLU A 51 -7.80 -0.35 -5.60
C GLU A 51 -8.61 0.29 -6.73
N GLY A 52 -8.70 -0.39 -7.88
CA GLY A 52 -9.70 -0.10 -8.92
C GLY A 52 -9.55 1.21 -9.70
N PHE A 53 -8.43 1.93 -9.55
CA PHE A 53 -8.20 3.20 -10.25
C PHE A 53 -7.57 3.06 -11.64
N TYR A 54 -6.79 2.00 -11.90
CA TYR A 54 -6.12 1.77 -13.17
C TYR A 54 -5.99 0.26 -13.46
N PRO A 55 -5.96 -0.18 -14.74
CA PRO A 55 -5.68 -1.58 -15.07
C PRO A 55 -4.31 -2.01 -14.54
N LEU A 56 -4.23 -3.22 -13.98
CA LEU A 56 -2.96 -3.79 -13.49
C LEU A 56 -1.98 -4.04 -14.64
N GLU A 57 -0.69 -3.90 -14.36
CA GLU A 57 0.35 -4.32 -15.28
C GLU A 57 0.23 -5.83 -15.58
N PRO A 58 0.53 -6.27 -16.82
CA PRO A 58 0.57 -7.69 -17.13
C PRO A 58 1.60 -8.43 -16.26
N GLY A 59 1.18 -9.53 -15.61
CA GLY A 59 2.08 -10.35 -14.79
C GLY A 59 1.47 -10.73 -13.45
N ASN A 60 2.32 -11.18 -12.52
CA ASN A 60 1.92 -11.67 -11.21
C ASN A 60 2.29 -10.72 -10.06
N THR A 61 2.68 -9.48 -10.36
CA THR A 61 3.05 -8.47 -9.37
C THR A 61 1.83 -7.87 -8.66
N GLY A 62 0.70 -7.77 -9.37
CA GLY A 62 -0.54 -7.25 -8.82
C GLY A 62 -0.53 -5.74 -8.53
N ILE A 63 0.33 -4.99 -9.25
CA ILE A 63 0.46 -3.53 -9.18
C ILE A 63 0.18 -2.87 -10.54
N SER A 64 -0.03 -1.56 -10.55
CA SER A 64 -0.02 -0.70 -11.73
C SER A 64 0.85 0.54 -11.53
#